data_AF-A0A0B6XGG4-F1
#
_entry.id   AF-A0A0B6XGG4-F1
#
_cell.length_a   1.000
_cell.length_b   1.000
_cell.length_c   1.000
_cell.angle_alpha   90.00
_cell.angle_beta   90.00
_cell.angle_gamma   90.00
#
_symmetry.space_group_name_H-M   'P 1'
#
loop_
_entity.id
_entity.type
_entity.pdbx_description
1 polymer ?
#
loop_
_entity_poly.entity_id
_entity_poly.type
_entity_poly.pdbx_seq_one_letter_code
_entity_poly.pdbx_strand_id
1 'polypeptide(L)'
;MRQDACSVRVIYNWVHTWHDFGIAGLLGGHAGGRYLAMTPEMIATAVEIACSESLTLARIALGVEEKHGPLPCTLETLAKTLKKQGLTYKRARLSLKKTR
;
A
#
# COMPACT_ATOMS: atom_id res chain seq x y z
N MET A 1 -13.66 -1.74 46.73
CA MET A 1 -13.16 -0.87 45.64
C MET A 1 -12.69 -1.77 44.50
N ARG A 2 -13.35 -1.76 43.34
CA ARG A 2 -12.80 -2.39 42.13
C ARG A 2 -12.32 -1.29 41.20
N GLN A 3 -11.06 -1.42 40.81
CA GLN A 3 -10.37 -0.57 39.85
C GLN A 3 -10.84 -0.98 38.46
N ASP A 4 -11.64 -0.14 37.80
CA ASP A 4 -11.88 -0.30 36.36
C ASP A 4 -11.46 1.01 35.69
N ALA A 5 -10.26 1.01 35.11
CA ALA A 5 -9.69 2.14 34.37
C ALA A 5 -10.34 2.32 32.98
N CYS A 6 -11.36 1.50 32.64
CA CYS A 6 -12.04 1.52 31.35
C CYS A 6 -13.53 1.79 31.51
N SER A 7 -14.07 2.58 30.58
CA SER A 7 -15.50 2.88 30.50
C SER A 7 -16.31 1.62 30.20
N VAL A 8 -17.52 1.52 30.78
CA VAL A 8 -18.52 0.46 30.52
C VAL A 8 -18.76 0.26 29.02
N ARG A 9 -18.68 1.32 28.21
CA ARG A 9 -18.84 1.24 26.75
C ARG A 9 -17.72 0.42 26.08
N VAL A 10 -16.50 0.51 26.59
CA VAL A 10 -15.35 -0.26 26.08
C VAL A 10 -15.54 -1.74 26.38
N ILE A 11 -15.97 -2.05 27.61
CA ILE A 11 -16.26 -3.42 28.06
C ILE A 11 -17.39 -4.03 27.22
N TYR A 12 -18.48 -3.28 27.01
CA TYR A 12 -19.59 -3.73 26.18
C TYR A 12 -19.15 -4.04 24.75
N ASN A 13 -18.36 -3.15 24.14
CA ASN A 13 -17.88 -3.34 22.78
C ASN A 13 -17.00 -4.60 22.66
N TRP A 14 -16.11 -4.84 23.63
CA TRP A 14 -15.26 -6.05 23.64
C TRP A 14 -16.06 -7.34 23.80
N VAL A 15 -17.02 -7.37 24.71
CA VAL A 15 -17.88 -8.56 24.90
C VAL A 15 -18.68 -8.83 23.63
N HIS A 16 -19.21 -7.79 23.00
CA HIS A 16 -19.99 -7.93 21.78
C HIS A 16 -19.13 -8.39 20.60
N THR A 17 -17.95 -7.78 20.37
CA THR A 17 -17.05 -8.20 19.28
C THR A 17 -16.46 -9.59 19.49
N TRP A 18 -16.23 -10.00 20.74
CA TRP A 18 -15.87 -11.38 21.06
C TRP A 18 -16.97 -12.36 20.68
N HIS A 19 -18.23 -12.02 20.97
CA HIS A 19 -19.34 -12.91 20.68
C HIS A 19 -19.57 -13.09 19.17
N ASP A 20 -19.35 -12.02 18.39
CA ASP A 20 -19.60 -12.03 16.95
C ASP A 20 -18.41 -12.54 16.12
N PHE A 21 -17.17 -12.24 16.55
CA PHE A 21 -15.95 -12.48 15.76
C PHE A 21 -14.86 -13.27 16.51
N GLY A 22 -15.13 -13.72 17.73
CA GLY A 22 -14.18 -14.44 18.56
C GLY A 22 -12.90 -13.63 18.82
N ILE A 23 -11.77 -14.32 18.85
CA ILE A 23 -10.46 -13.71 19.10
C ILE A 23 -10.09 -12.66 18.03
N ALA A 24 -10.59 -12.79 16.80
CA ALA A 24 -10.35 -11.83 15.72
C ALA A 24 -11.04 -10.48 16.00
N GLY A 25 -12.17 -10.46 16.71
CA GLY A 25 -12.88 -9.24 17.10
C GLY A 25 -12.20 -8.47 18.23
N LEU A 26 -11.39 -9.14 19.06
CA LEU A 26 -10.60 -8.51 20.12
C LEU A 26 -9.23 -8.03 19.61
N LEU A 27 -8.61 -8.80 18.71
CA LEU A 27 -7.33 -8.45 18.08
C LEU A 27 -7.48 -7.53 16.86
N GLY A 28 -8.69 -7.45 16.30
CA GLY A 28 -9.08 -6.52 15.27
C GLY A 28 -9.07 -5.11 15.82
N GLY A 29 -7.93 -4.43 15.71
CA GLY A 29 -7.84 -3.00 15.97
C GLY A 29 -8.77 -2.21 15.05
N HIS A 30 -8.88 -0.90 15.32
CA HIS A 30 -9.64 0.02 14.47
C HIS A 30 -9.33 -0.23 12.98
N ALA A 31 -10.35 -0.61 12.20
CA ALA A 31 -10.26 -0.82 10.75
C ALA A 31 -10.11 0.52 9.98
N GLY A 32 -9.47 1.50 10.59
CA GLY A 32 -9.15 2.80 10.00
C GLY A 32 -7.76 2.76 9.39
N GLY A 33 -7.64 2.12 8.23
CA GLY A 33 -6.49 2.32 7.35
C GLY A 33 -6.66 3.61 6.55
N ARG A 34 -5.56 4.32 6.28
CA ARG A 34 -5.57 5.42 5.30
C ARG A 34 -6.04 4.87 3.96
N TYR A 35 -7.00 5.54 3.30
CA TYR A 35 -7.48 5.16 1.98
C TYR A 35 -6.30 4.90 1.03
N LEU A 36 -6.43 3.86 0.21
CA LEU A 36 -5.47 3.54 -0.84
C LEU A 36 -5.19 4.81 -1.65
N ALA A 37 -3.95 5.28 -1.61
CA ALA A 37 -3.55 6.53 -2.25
C ALA A 37 -3.64 6.47 -3.78
N MET A 38 -3.99 5.31 -4.33
CA MET A 38 -4.06 5.01 -5.75
C MET A 38 -5.15 3.95 -5.96
N THR A 39 -5.99 4.10 -6.98
CA THR A 39 -7.05 3.13 -7.25
C THR A 39 -6.45 1.79 -7.73
N PRO A 40 -7.15 0.65 -7.56
CA PRO A 40 -6.66 -0.65 -8.02
C PRO A 40 -6.24 -0.67 -9.50
N GLU A 41 -6.95 0.07 -10.35
CA GLU A 41 -6.72 0.16 -11.80
C GLU A 41 -5.40 0.88 -12.12
N MET A 42 -5.13 1.99 -11.41
CA MET A 42 -3.88 2.72 -11.50
C MET A 42 -2.70 1.86 -11.02
N ILE A 43 -2.90 1.06 -9.97
CA ILE A 43 -1.88 0.13 -9.46
C ILE A 43 -1.56 -0.94 -10.50
N ALA A 44 -2.58 -1.56 -11.11
CA ALA A 44 -2.38 -2.56 -12.16
C ALA A 44 -1.59 -1.97 -13.34
N THR A 45 -1.96 -0.77 -13.78
CA THR A 45 -1.26 -0.04 -14.85
C THR A 45 0.20 0.25 -14.49
N ALA A 46 0.46 0.69 -13.25
CA ALA A 46 1.81 0.96 -12.77
C ALA A 46 2.66 -0.32 -12.75
N VAL A 47 2.07 -1.46 -12.38
CA VAL A 47 2.73 -2.78 -12.39
C VAL A 47 3.06 -3.22 -13.82
N GLU A 48 2.12 -3.10 -14.76
CA GLU A 48 2.36 -3.43 -16.17
C GLU A 48 3.53 -2.62 -16.75
N ILE A 49 3.53 -1.30 -16.53
CA ILE A 49 4.59 -0.39 -16.99
C ILE A 49 5.93 -0.73 -16.32
N ALA A 50 5.93 -1.07 -15.04
CA ALA A 50 7.16 -1.45 -14.33
C ALA A 50 7.72 -2.81 -14.79
N CYS A 51 6.87 -3.69 -15.33
CA CYS A 51 7.26 -5.02 -15.81
C CYS A 51 7.73 -5.01 -17.27
N SER A 52 7.28 -4.07 -18.10
CA SER A 52 7.64 -4.03 -19.52
C SER A 52 9.11 -3.63 -19.77
N GLU A 53 9.63 -2.69 -18.99
CA GLU A 53 10.98 -2.17 -19.11
C GLU A 53 11.58 -1.85 -17.74
N SER A 54 12.92 -1.86 -17.63
CA SER A 54 13.61 -1.39 -16.42
C SER A 54 13.54 0.14 -16.31
N LEU A 55 12.35 0.66 -16.01
CA LEU A 55 12.06 2.09 -15.94
C LEU A 55 12.42 2.68 -14.58
N THR A 56 12.73 3.97 -14.59
CA THR A 56 12.80 4.74 -13.36
C THR A 56 11.39 4.98 -12.81
N LEU A 57 11.29 5.16 -11.51
CA LEU A 57 10.03 5.42 -10.82
C LEU A 57 9.27 6.63 -11.40
N ALA A 58 10.00 7.67 -11.82
CA ALA A 58 9.42 8.85 -12.47
C ALA A 58 8.80 8.55 -13.84
N ARG A 59 9.42 7.66 -14.64
CA ARG A 59 8.86 7.23 -15.92
C ARG A 59 7.61 6.37 -15.74
N ILE A 60 7.57 5.56 -14.69
CA ILE A 60 6.37 4.80 -14.32
C ILE A 60 5.25 5.76 -13.93
N ALA A 61 5.52 6.78 -13.10
CA ALA A 61 4.53 7.79 -12.73
C ALA A 61 3.96 8.51 -13.96
N LEU A 62 4.81 8.99 -14.87
CA LEU A 62 4.37 9.64 -16.11
C LEU A 62 3.48 8.72 -16.96
N GLY A 63 3.84 7.43 -17.10
CA GLY A 63 3.02 6.48 -17.87
C GLY A 63 1.67 6.16 -17.21
N VAL A 64 1.58 6.23 -15.88
CA VAL A 64 0.30 6.15 -15.16
C VAL A 64 -0.51 7.43 -15.37
N GLU A 65 0.15 8.59 -15.31
CA GLU A 65 -0.49 9.89 -15.49
C GLU A 65 -1.08 10.08 -16.89
N GLU A 66 -0.40 9.56 -17.92
CA GLU A 66 -0.90 9.60 -19.30
C GLU A 66 -2.21 8.83 -19.48
N LYS A 67 -2.39 7.72 -18.74
CA LYS A 67 -3.59 6.87 -18.84
C LYS A 67 -4.73 7.28 -17.91
N HIS A 68 -4.42 7.77 -16.72
CA HIS A 68 -5.40 7.97 -15.63
C HIS A 68 -5.49 9.41 -15.13
N GLY A 69 -4.69 10.33 -15.68
CA GLY A 69 -4.58 11.70 -15.20
C GLY A 69 -3.62 11.86 -14.01
N PRO A 70 -3.53 13.06 -13.41
CA PRO A 70 -2.51 13.41 -12.43
C PRO A 70 -2.40 12.42 -11.27
N LEU A 71 -1.16 12.10 -10.85
CA LEU A 71 -0.95 11.11 -9.82
C LEU A 71 -1.53 11.61 -8.48
N PRO A 72 -2.41 10.84 -7.80
CA PRO A 72 -3.01 11.24 -6.53
C PRO A 72 -2.04 11.20 -5.34
N CYS A 73 -0.80 10.77 -5.56
CA CYS A 73 0.17 10.53 -4.49
C CYS A 73 1.60 10.90 -4.89
N THR A 74 2.50 10.93 -3.91
CA THR A 74 3.92 11.17 -4.16
C THR A 74 4.60 9.96 -4.81
N LEU A 75 5.76 10.18 -5.46
CA LEU A 75 6.59 9.10 -5.99
C LEU A 75 6.99 8.07 -4.91
N GLU A 76 7.28 8.51 -3.68
CA GLU A 76 7.57 7.57 -2.58
C GLU A 76 6.40 6.64 -2.26
N THR A 77 5.17 7.16 -2.37
CA THR A 77 3.96 6.36 -2.17
C THR A 77 3.80 5.35 -3.30
N LEU A 78 4.03 5.76 -4.55
CA LEU A 78 4.08 4.86 -5.70
C LEU A 78 5.11 3.74 -5.49
N ALA A 79 6.33 4.06 -5.02
CA ALA A 79 7.36 3.07 -4.74
C ALA A 79 6.93 2.06 -3.67
N LYS A 80 6.31 2.54 -2.57
CA LYS A 80 5.78 1.66 -1.51
C LYS A 80 4.66 0.76 -2.03
N THR A 81 3.78 1.30 -2.89
CA THR A 81 2.70 0.54 -3.52
C THR A 81 3.26 -0.56 -4.43
N LEU A 82 4.22 -0.25 -5.30
CA LEU A 82 4.87 -1.24 -6.16
C LEU A 82 5.60 -2.32 -5.33
N LYS A 83 6.27 -1.93 -4.25
CA LYS A 83 6.90 -2.88 -3.31
C LYS A 83 5.89 -3.80 -2.65
N LYS A 84 4.70 -3.29 -2.29
CA LYS A 84 3.60 -4.11 -1.75
C LYS A 84 3.07 -5.12 -2.79
N GLN A 85 3.15 -4.80 -4.08
CA GLN A 85 2.84 -5.72 -5.18
C GLN A 85 3.99 -6.71 -5.51
N GLY A 86 5.04 -6.76 -4.68
CA GLY A 86 6.17 -7.67 -4.86
C GLY A 86 7.24 -7.17 -5.83
N LEU A 87 7.09 -5.98 -6.42
CA LEU A 87 8.10 -5.39 -7.28
C LEU A 87 9.23 -4.80 -6.44
N THR A 88 10.43 -5.33 -6.61
CA THR A 88 11.64 -4.80 -5.98
C THR A 88 12.48 -4.07 -7.02
N TYR A 89 12.87 -2.84 -6.71
CA TYR A 89 13.78 -2.09 -7.58
C TYR A 89 15.13 -2.82 -7.69
N LYS A 90 15.46 -3.26 -8.91
CA LYS A 90 16.78 -3.82 -9.24
C LYS A 90 17.52 -2.81 -10.11
N ARG A 91 18.66 -2.32 -9.62
CA ARG A 91 19.51 -1.40 -10.37
C ARG A 91 20.09 -2.13 -11.58
N ALA A 92 19.68 -1.76 -12.78
CA ALA A 92 20.35 -2.22 -13.99
C ALA A 92 21.77 -1.63 -14.01
N ARG A 93 22.81 -2.48 -13.91
CA ARG A 93 24.18 -2.04 -14.20
C ARG A 93 24.31 -1.96 -15.72
N LEU A 94 24.27 -0.75 -16.25
CA LEU A 94 24.67 -0.49 -17.63
C LEU A 94 26.20 -0.65 -17.70
N SER A 95 26.67 -1.83 -18.11
CA SER A 95 28.07 -1.97 -18.50
C SER A 95 28.25 -1.26 -19.84
N LEU A 96 29.03 -0.19 -19.87
CA LEU A 96 29.53 0.37 -21.13
C LEU A 96 30.27 -0.74 -21.87
N LYS A 97 29.71 -1.21 -22.99
CA LYS A 97 30.45 -2.07 -23.91
C LYS A 97 31.63 -1.27 -24.41
N LYS A 98 32.85 -1.70 -24.09
CA LYS A 98 34.07 -1.10 -24.65
C LYS A 98 34.03 -1.35 -26.16
N THR A 99 33.84 -0.30 -26.94
CA THR A 99 33.98 -0.34 -28.40
C THR A 99 35.43 -0.71 -28.71
N ARG A 100 35.64 -1.74 -29.54
CA ARG A 100 36.95 -2.14 -30.05
C ARG A 100 37.22 -1.43 -31.36
#